data_AF-A0A091DDA5-F1
#
_entry.id   AF-A0A091DDA5-F1
#
_cell.length_a   1.000
_cell.length_b   1.000
_cell.length_c   1.000
_cell.angle_alpha   90.00
_cell.angle_beta   90.00
_cell.angle_gamma   90.00
#
_symmetry.space_group_name_H-M   'P 1'
#
loop_
_entity.id
_entity.type
_entity.pdbx_description
1 polymer ?
#
loop_
_entity_poly.entity_id
_entity_poly.type
_entity_poly.pdbx_seq_one_letter_code
_entity_poly.pdbx_strand_id
1 'polypeptide(L)'
;MPTIITCHTVIIPTPAGGEAARLMQHKDIINAVIRLLHSWNEPLEYLAQEAHLPKFNHSLSCQAEIIADENHQLQEITSQIANQFFDPKIAKYVDYALWPGHQSFKSFEEQTRPLAVYNTLRCLFNDTKRINNLLQFLKCQESTDNSCKSHLRSF
;
A
#
# COMPACT_ATOMS: atom_id res chain seq x y z
N MET A 1 27.43 6.37 3.33
CA MET A 1 26.34 6.41 4.32
C MET A 1 25.26 5.45 3.86
N PRO A 2 24.69 4.58 4.72
CA PRO A 2 23.55 3.78 4.30
C PRO A 2 22.41 4.75 4.02
N THR A 3 21.95 4.78 2.76
CA THR A 3 20.81 5.58 2.33
C THR A 3 19.62 5.20 3.22
N ILE A 4 18.96 6.20 3.81
CA ILE A 4 17.66 5.98 4.43
C ILE A 4 16.75 5.52 3.30
N ILE A 5 16.49 4.22 3.24
CA ILE A 5 15.60 3.62 2.25
C ILE A 5 14.20 4.01 2.68
N THR A 6 13.66 5.05 2.05
CA THR A 6 12.31 5.54 2.29
C THR A 6 11.36 4.92 1.26
N CYS A 7 10.17 4.49 1.70
CA CYS A 7 9.14 3.99 0.79
C CYS A 7 8.60 5.13 -0.09
N HIS A 8 8.31 4.87 -1.35
CA HIS A 8 7.81 5.90 -2.28
C HIS A 8 6.48 6.51 -1.82
N THR A 9 5.69 5.75 -1.08
CA THR A 9 4.40 6.13 -0.47
C THR A 9 4.51 6.99 0.78
N VAL A 10 5.72 7.38 1.22
CA VAL A 10 5.90 8.25 2.40
C VAL A 10 5.19 9.60 2.24
N ILE A 11 5.04 10.07 1.00
CA ILE A 11 4.39 11.34 0.67
C ILE A 11 2.87 11.29 0.81
N ILE A 12 2.28 10.09 0.85
CA ILE A 12 0.84 9.93 1.06
C ILE A 12 0.59 10.19 2.53
N PRO A 13 -0.18 11.21 2.92
CA PRO A 13 -0.44 11.50 4.31
C PRO A 13 -1.31 10.40 4.91
N THR A 14 -0.85 9.80 6.01
CA THR A 14 -1.70 9.00 6.89
C THR A 14 -1.49 9.43 8.32
N PRO A 15 -2.48 9.20 9.19
CA PRO A 15 -2.34 9.45 10.61
C PRO A 15 -1.14 8.72 11.20
N ALA A 16 -0.35 9.43 12.01
CA ALA A 16 0.84 8.90 12.66
C ALA A 16 0.54 8.08 13.95
N GLY A 17 -0.71 7.70 14.19
CA GLY A 17 -1.16 6.99 15.40
C GLY A 17 -2.66 7.14 15.64
N GLY A 18 -3.20 6.45 16.66
CA GLY A 18 -4.64 6.35 16.93
C GLY A 18 -5.38 7.69 17.12
N GLU A 19 -4.76 8.69 17.73
CA GLU A 19 -5.41 10.00 17.93
C GLU A 19 -5.52 10.81 16.64
N ALA A 20 -4.45 10.86 15.84
CA ALA A 20 -4.47 11.46 14.51
C ALA A 20 -5.43 10.72 13.56
N ALA A 21 -5.56 9.39 13.71
CA ALA A 21 -6.46 8.57 12.90
C ALA A 21 -7.93 8.88 13.20
N ARG A 22 -8.28 9.12 14.48
CA ARG A 22 -9.64 9.49 14.88
C ARG A 22 -10.08 10.85 14.35
N LEU A 23 -9.15 11.75 14.10
CA LEU A 23 -9.43 13.09 13.56
C LEU A 23 -9.49 13.12 12.03
N MET A 24 -9.01 12.06 11.37
CA MET A 24 -9.06 11.95 9.91
C MET A 24 -10.49 11.71 9.46
N GLN A 25 -10.94 12.47 8.47
CA GLN A 25 -12.28 12.31 7.91
C GLN A 25 -12.38 11.00 7.12
N HIS A 26 -13.55 10.38 7.09
CA HIS A 26 -13.76 9.11 6.37
C HIS A 26 -13.35 9.21 4.89
N LYS A 27 -13.67 10.35 4.25
CA LYS A 27 -13.25 10.65 2.87
C LYS A 27 -11.73 10.70 2.68
N ASP A 28 -10.99 11.14 3.68
CA ASP A 28 -9.54 11.27 3.60
C ASP A 28 -8.89 9.90 3.84
N ILE A 29 -9.48 9.07 4.71
CA ILE A 29 -9.07 7.68 4.93
C ILE A 29 -9.21 6.87 3.65
N ILE A 30 -10.40 6.88 3.02
CA ILE A 30 -10.64 6.12 1.79
C ILE A 30 -9.75 6.62 0.64
N ASN A 31 -9.54 7.94 0.53
CA ASN A 31 -8.63 8.52 -0.45
C ASN A 31 -7.18 8.04 -0.22
N ALA A 32 -6.69 8.02 1.02
CA ALA A 32 -5.36 7.51 1.33
C ALA A 32 -5.20 6.02 0.96
N VAL A 33 -6.21 5.18 1.24
CA VAL A 33 -6.21 3.77 0.84
C VAL A 33 -6.11 3.63 -0.68
N ILE A 34 -6.97 4.32 -1.44
CA ILE A 34 -6.98 4.26 -2.91
C ILE A 34 -5.61 4.68 -3.46
N ARG A 35 -5.05 5.80 -2.98
CA ARG A 35 -3.72 6.27 -3.41
C ARG A 35 -2.62 5.24 -3.12
N LEU A 36 -2.63 4.60 -1.96
CA LEU A 36 -1.67 3.55 -1.61
C LEU A 36 -1.78 2.36 -2.55
N LEU A 37 -2.99 1.83 -2.78
CA LEU A 37 -3.19 0.67 -3.64
C LEU A 37 -2.72 0.93 -5.08
N HIS A 38 -3.04 2.10 -5.64
CA HIS A 38 -2.58 2.50 -6.97
C HIS A 38 -1.06 2.67 -7.05
N SER A 39 -0.41 3.14 -5.98
CA SER A 39 1.05 3.28 -5.92
C SER A 39 1.78 1.93 -5.96
N TRP A 40 1.09 0.83 -5.73
CA TRP A 40 1.67 -0.53 -5.69
C TRP A 40 1.49 -1.32 -6.98
N ASN A 41 0.70 -0.85 -7.95
CA ASN A 41 0.46 -1.57 -9.22
C ASN A 41 1.77 -1.90 -9.95
N GLU A 42 2.57 -0.89 -10.22
CA GLU A 42 3.84 -1.06 -10.94
C GLU A 42 4.89 -1.84 -10.14
N PRO A 43 5.18 -1.54 -8.85
CA PRO A 43 6.12 -2.36 -8.09
C PRO A 43 5.75 -3.85 -8.00
N LEU A 44 4.46 -4.18 -7.90
CA LEU A 44 3.98 -5.57 -7.84
C LEU A 44 4.17 -6.29 -9.17
N GLU A 45 3.91 -5.60 -10.30
CA GLU A 45 4.21 -6.12 -11.63
C GLU A 45 5.69 -6.47 -11.79
N TYR A 46 6.58 -5.56 -11.36
CA TYR A 46 8.03 -5.82 -11.39
C TYR A 46 8.42 -7.00 -10.51
N LEU A 47 7.89 -7.09 -9.28
CA LEU A 47 8.15 -8.22 -8.38
C LEU A 47 7.70 -9.57 -8.97
N ALA A 48 6.56 -9.60 -9.68
CA ALA A 48 6.09 -10.80 -10.37
C ALA A 48 7.03 -11.22 -11.50
N GLN A 49 7.63 -10.26 -12.22
CA GLN A 49 8.58 -10.50 -13.32
C GLN A 49 9.98 -10.94 -12.86
N GLU A 50 10.37 -10.69 -11.60
CA GLU A 50 11.69 -11.08 -11.06
C GLU A 50 11.88 -12.60 -10.91
N ALA A 51 10.87 -13.42 -11.25
CA ALA A 51 10.90 -14.89 -11.27
C ALA A 51 12.09 -15.49 -12.06
N HIS A 52 12.62 -14.74 -13.03
CA HIS A 52 13.65 -15.20 -13.95
C HIS A 52 15.07 -15.19 -13.36
N LEU A 53 15.24 -14.73 -12.12
CA LEU A 53 16.56 -14.63 -11.50
C LEU A 53 16.94 -15.86 -10.68
N PRO A 54 18.13 -16.44 -10.87
CA PRO A 54 18.55 -17.65 -10.12
C PRO A 54 18.55 -17.49 -8.59
N LYS A 55 18.73 -16.26 -8.09
CA LYS A 55 18.72 -15.94 -6.64
C LYS A 55 17.31 -15.78 -6.06
N PHE A 56 16.28 -15.68 -6.89
CA PHE A 56 14.89 -15.51 -6.48
C PHE A 56 14.07 -16.73 -6.91
N ASN A 57 13.29 -17.28 -6.00
CA ASN A 57 12.56 -18.51 -6.26
C ASN A 57 11.24 -18.23 -6.98
N HIS A 58 10.76 -19.22 -7.74
CA HIS A 58 9.41 -19.24 -8.34
C HIS A 58 8.30 -18.88 -7.31
N SER A 59 8.52 -19.21 -6.04
CA SER A 59 7.58 -18.89 -4.96
C SER A 59 7.38 -17.38 -4.77
N LEU A 60 8.42 -16.55 -4.92
CA LEU A 60 8.28 -15.10 -4.73
C LEU A 60 7.40 -14.48 -5.82
N SER A 61 7.65 -14.83 -7.08
CA SER A 61 6.87 -14.35 -8.22
C SER A 61 5.40 -14.75 -8.12
N CYS A 62 5.13 -16.03 -7.85
CA CYS A 62 3.76 -16.51 -7.67
C CYS A 62 3.03 -15.79 -6.52
N GLN A 63 3.71 -15.49 -5.42
CA GLN A 63 3.11 -14.69 -4.34
C GLN A 63 2.89 -13.23 -4.75
N ALA A 64 3.79 -12.63 -5.52
CA ALA A 64 3.63 -11.27 -6.01
C ALA A 64 2.44 -11.14 -6.98
N GLU A 65 2.21 -12.15 -7.83
CA GLU A 65 1.02 -12.22 -8.70
C GLU A 65 -0.28 -12.28 -7.88
N ILE A 66 -0.34 -13.15 -6.87
CA ILE A 66 -1.52 -13.24 -5.98
C ILE A 66 -1.78 -11.90 -5.30
N ILE A 67 -0.73 -11.25 -4.77
CA ILE A 67 -0.87 -9.95 -4.11
C ILE A 67 -1.30 -8.87 -5.11
N ALA A 68 -0.82 -8.91 -6.36
CA ALA A 68 -1.25 -7.99 -7.41
C ALA A 68 -2.75 -8.13 -7.70
N ASP A 69 -3.25 -9.36 -7.82
CA ASP A 69 -4.67 -9.64 -8.04
C ASP A 69 -5.53 -9.15 -6.86
N GLU A 70 -5.11 -9.44 -5.62
CA GLU A 70 -5.79 -8.94 -4.41
C GLU A 70 -5.77 -7.41 -4.33
N ASN A 71 -4.64 -6.78 -4.70
CA ASN A 71 -4.50 -5.32 -4.73
C ASN A 71 -5.44 -4.68 -5.77
N HIS A 72 -5.62 -5.30 -6.93
CA HIS A 72 -6.58 -4.86 -7.94
C HIS A 72 -8.04 -5.03 -7.48
N GLN A 73 -8.40 -6.17 -6.90
CA GLN A 73 -9.74 -6.38 -6.35
C GLN A 73 -10.06 -5.35 -5.25
N LEU A 74 -9.08 -5.04 -4.39
CA LEU A 74 -9.28 -4.05 -3.33
C LEU A 74 -9.41 -2.63 -3.89
N GLN A 75 -8.74 -2.29 -5.00
CA GLN A 75 -8.95 -1.02 -5.72
C GLN A 75 -10.39 -0.88 -6.23
N GLU A 76 -10.94 -1.94 -6.81
CA GLU A 76 -12.33 -1.92 -7.31
C GLU A 76 -13.31 -1.69 -6.17
N ILE A 77 -13.18 -2.45 -5.08
CA ILE A 77 -14.06 -2.33 -3.91
C ILE A 77 -13.97 -0.94 -3.28
N THR A 78 -12.75 -0.43 -3.07
CA THR A 78 -12.55 0.89 -2.45
C THR A 78 -13.03 2.03 -3.36
N SER A 79 -12.89 1.89 -4.68
CA SER A 79 -13.43 2.83 -5.66
C SER A 79 -14.97 2.82 -5.68
N GLN A 80 -15.61 1.66 -5.58
CA GLN A 80 -17.06 1.55 -5.46
C GLN A 80 -17.56 2.25 -4.19
N ILE A 81 -16.90 2.02 -3.05
CA ILE A 81 -17.21 2.70 -1.78
C ILE A 81 -17.05 4.22 -1.92
N ALA A 82 -15.96 4.70 -2.53
CA ALA A 82 -15.73 6.12 -2.78
C ALA A 82 -16.83 6.75 -3.64
N ASN A 83 -17.24 6.08 -4.71
CA ASN A 83 -18.29 6.55 -5.61
C ASN A 83 -19.68 6.57 -4.96
N GLN A 84 -19.98 5.60 -4.09
CA GLN A 84 -21.31 5.45 -3.49
C GLN A 84 -21.51 6.33 -2.26
N PHE A 85 -20.49 6.48 -1.42
CA PHE A 85 -20.63 7.09 -0.09
C PHE A 85 -19.83 8.37 0.10
N PHE A 86 -18.90 8.70 -0.80
CA PHE A 86 -18.01 9.84 -0.69
C PHE A 86 -18.02 10.70 -1.97
N ASP A 87 -16.91 11.36 -2.31
CA ASP A 87 -16.80 12.15 -3.55
C ASP A 87 -16.32 11.25 -4.71
N PRO A 88 -17.11 11.07 -5.80
CA PRO A 88 -16.71 10.28 -6.96
C PRO A 88 -15.40 10.74 -7.62
N LYS A 89 -14.98 12.00 -7.41
CA LYS A 89 -13.68 12.49 -7.90
C LYS A 89 -12.50 11.75 -7.28
N ILE A 90 -12.65 11.22 -6.07
CA ILE A 90 -11.61 10.45 -5.37
C ILE A 90 -11.23 9.21 -6.18
N ALA A 91 -12.22 8.47 -6.68
CA ALA A 91 -11.98 7.28 -7.51
C ALA A 91 -11.59 7.62 -8.95
N LYS A 92 -12.03 8.77 -9.47
CA LYS A 92 -11.80 9.16 -10.87
C LYS A 92 -10.42 9.78 -11.14
N TYR A 93 -9.88 10.55 -10.20
CA TYR A 93 -8.63 11.30 -10.38
C TYR A 93 -7.63 10.95 -9.27
N VAL A 94 -7.20 9.70 -9.24
CA VAL A 94 -6.27 9.20 -8.23
C VAL A 94 -4.86 9.76 -8.49
N ASP A 95 -4.42 10.67 -7.62
CA ASP A 95 -3.02 11.09 -7.53
C ASP A 95 -2.24 10.11 -6.64
N TYR A 96 -1.46 9.21 -7.22
CA TYR A 96 -0.70 8.18 -6.49
C TYR A 96 0.80 8.45 -6.52
N ALA A 97 1.54 7.85 -5.57
CA ALA A 97 2.98 8.02 -5.49
C ALA A 97 3.67 7.20 -6.59
N LEU A 98 4.51 7.87 -7.39
CA LEU A 98 5.32 7.21 -8.42
C LEU A 98 6.45 6.40 -7.78
N TRP A 99 6.73 5.23 -8.36
CA TRP A 99 7.77 4.35 -7.87
C TRP A 99 9.08 4.53 -8.66
N PRO A 100 10.19 4.95 -8.03
CA PRO A 100 11.45 5.21 -8.74
C PRO A 100 12.32 3.95 -8.93
N GLY A 101 11.87 2.76 -8.53
CA GLY A 101 12.71 1.56 -8.40
C GLY A 101 13.13 0.87 -9.70
N HIS A 102 12.58 1.28 -10.84
CA HIS A 102 12.82 0.70 -12.17
C HIS A 102 14.27 0.39 -12.52
N GLN A 103 15.16 1.37 -12.36
CA GLN A 103 16.56 1.23 -12.76
C GLN A 103 17.30 0.26 -11.84
N SER A 104 16.96 0.25 -10.55
CA SER A 104 17.57 -0.64 -9.57
C SER A 104 17.17 -2.10 -9.78
N PHE A 105 15.94 -2.36 -10.24
CA PHE A 105 15.48 -3.71 -10.62
C PHE A 105 16.20 -4.25 -11.86
N LYS A 106 16.60 -3.38 -12.79
CA LYS A 106 17.32 -3.77 -14.03
C LYS A 106 18.85 -3.78 -13.90
N SER A 107 19.40 -3.46 -12.73
CA SER A 107 20.85 -3.36 -12.54
C SER A 107 21.54 -4.73 -12.65
N PHE A 108 22.69 -4.75 -13.33
CA PHE A 108 23.59 -5.91 -13.40
C PHE A 108 24.58 -5.97 -12.22
N GLU A 109 24.62 -4.93 -11.39
CA GLU A 109 25.47 -4.90 -10.19
C GLU A 109 24.94 -5.89 -9.15
N GLU A 110 25.84 -6.71 -8.60
CA GLU A 110 25.47 -7.89 -7.81
C GLU A 110 24.59 -7.57 -6.59
N GLN A 111 24.79 -6.41 -5.96
CA GLN A 111 24.10 -6.02 -4.72
C GLN A 111 22.91 -5.08 -4.95
N THR A 112 22.91 -4.33 -6.05
CA THR A 112 21.93 -3.27 -6.30
C THR A 112 20.53 -3.84 -6.50
N ARG A 113 20.40 -4.87 -7.33
CA ARG A 113 19.11 -5.49 -7.63
C ARG A 113 18.52 -6.25 -6.42
N PRO A 114 19.26 -7.12 -5.70
CA PRO A 114 18.72 -7.75 -4.49
C PRO A 114 18.31 -6.76 -3.40
N LEU A 115 19.07 -5.66 -3.23
CA LEU A 115 18.71 -4.61 -2.29
C LEU A 115 17.41 -3.90 -2.71
N ALA A 116 17.22 -3.66 -4.01
CA ALA A 116 15.98 -3.08 -4.54
C ALA A 116 14.77 -3.97 -4.24
N VAL A 117 14.87 -5.28 -4.51
CA VAL A 117 13.80 -6.24 -4.21
C VAL A 117 13.49 -6.27 -2.71
N TYR A 118 14.52 -6.38 -1.85
CA TYR A 118 14.35 -6.37 -0.39
C TYR A 118 13.63 -5.10 0.09
N ASN A 119 14.03 -3.94 -0.42
CA ASN A 119 13.45 -2.65 -0.05
C ASN A 119 11.99 -2.54 -0.49
N THR A 120 11.68 -2.99 -1.71
CA THR A 120 10.30 -3.02 -2.22
C THR A 120 9.43 -3.94 -1.37
N LEU A 121 9.87 -5.16 -1.03
CA LEU A 121 9.12 -6.07 -0.17
C LEU A 121 8.91 -5.53 1.25
N ARG A 122 9.94 -4.90 1.83
CA ARG A 122 9.84 -4.27 3.15
C ARG A 122 8.81 -3.14 3.14
N CYS A 123 8.80 -2.32 2.08
CA CYS A 123 7.82 -1.26 1.91
C CYS A 123 6.41 -1.79 1.68
N LEU A 124 6.27 -2.85 0.88
CA LEU A 124 4.99 -3.52 0.63
C LEU A 124 4.37 -3.98 1.95
N PHE A 125 5.15 -4.69 2.77
CA PHE A 125 4.68 -5.17 4.06
C PHE A 125 4.22 -4.06 5.01
N ASN A 126 4.95 -2.93 5.03
CA ASN A 126 4.58 -1.77 5.85
C ASN A 126 3.29 -1.11 5.34
N ASP A 127 3.16 -0.94 4.03
CA ASP A 127 1.97 -0.32 3.45
C ASP A 127 0.74 -1.24 3.50
N THR A 128 0.88 -2.55 3.39
CA THR A 128 -0.23 -3.49 3.62
C THR A 128 -0.77 -3.36 5.05
N LYS A 129 0.11 -3.26 6.04
CA LYS A 129 -0.31 -2.98 7.44
C LYS A 129 -1.02 -1.64 7.55
N ARG A 130 -0.48 -0.61 6.88
CA ARG A 130 -1.04 0.74 6.86
C ARG A 130 -2.44 0.76 6.24
N ILE A 131 -2.64 0.11 5.10
CA ILE A 131 -3.93 -0.06 4.41
C ILE A 131 -4.92 -0.80 5.32
N ASN A 132 -4.52 -1.94 5.88
CA ASN A 132 -5.38 -2.70 6.78
C ASN A 132 -5.83 -1.85 7.97
N ASN A 133 -4.91 -1.13 8.61
CA ASN A 133 -5.25 -0.26 9.74
C ASN A 133 -6.25 0.82 9.33
N LEU A 134 -6.03 1.52 8.21
CA LEU A 134 -6.95 2.54 7.68
C LEU A 134 -8.36 1.98 7.43
N LEU A 135 -8.46 0.80 6.82
CA LEU A 135 -9.74 0.14 6.57
C LEU A 135 -10.44 -0.28 7.87
N GLN A 136 -9.69 -0.77 8.86
CA GLN A 136 -10.24 -1.06 10.19
C GLN A 136 -10.71 0.21 10.91
N PHE A 137 -9.98 1.32 10.80
CA PHE A 137 -10.42 2.62 11.33
C PHE A 137 -11.74 3.05 10.71
N LEU A 138 -11.84 3.02 9.38
CA LEU A 138 -13.06 3.36 8.65
C LEU A 138 -14.24 2.48 9.09
N LYS A 139 -14.03 1.17 9.16
CA LYS A 139 -15.05 0.21 9.62
C LYS A 139 -15.48 0.46 11.07
N CYS A 140 -14.54 0.74 11.97
CA CYS A 140 -14.85 0.98 13.38
C CYS A 140 -15.56 2.31 13.64
N GLN A 141 -15.33 3.34 12.82
CA GLN A 141 -16.03 4.61 12.93
C GLN A 141 -17.53 4.47 12.65
N GLU A 142 -17.90 3.59 11.71
CA GLU A 142 -19.30 3.29 11.38
C GLU A 142 -19.96 2.25 12.30
N SER A 143 -19.18 1.59 13.16
CA SER A 143 -19.69 0.52 14.03
C SER A 143 -20.34 1.05 15.31
N THR A 144 -21.46 0.44 15.70
CA THR A 144 -22.10 0.65 17.01
C THR A 144 -21.40 -0.14 18.14
N ASP A 145 -20.44 -1.01 17.80
CA ASP A 145 -19.70 -1.82 18.76
C ASP A 145 -18.61 -1.01 19.49
N ASN A 146 -18.76 -0.91 20.82
CA ASN A 146 -17.83 -0.21 21.69
C ASN A 146 -16.47 -0.91 21.82
N SER A 147 -16.37 -2.21 21.50
CA SER A 147 -15.12 -2.96 21.48
C SER A 147 -14.22 -2.57 20.29
N CYS A 148 -14.81 -2.20 19.16
CA CYS A 148 -14.09 -1.68 18.00
C CYS A 148 -13.37 -0.35 18.37
N LYS A 149 -14.05 0.51 19.14
CA LYS A 149 -13.55 1.83 19.55
C LYS A 149 -12.42 1.77 20.59
N SER A 150 -12.31 0.69 21.37
CA SER A 150 -11.21 0.51 22.34
C SER A 150 -9.93 -0.01 21.67
N HIS A 151 -10.05 -0.82 20.61
CA HIS A 151 -8.89 -1.28 19.83
C HIS A 151 -8.17 -0.15 19.07
N LEU A 152 -8.91 0.89 18.66
CA LEU A 152 -8.33 2.09 18.03
C LEU A 152 -7.42 2.90 18.97
N ARG A 153 -7.49 2.67 20.29
CA ARG A 153 -6.66 3.36 21.30
C ARG A 153 -5.33 2.66 21.56
N SER A 154 -5.14 1.45 21.03
CA SER A 154 -3.95 0.60 21.27
C SER A 154 -2.90 0.73 20.15
N PHE A 155 -3.17 1.54 19.12
CA PHE A 155 -2.29 1.81 17.98
C PHE A 155 -1.59 3.17 18.09
#